data_AF-A0A9X9FRD2-F1
#
_entry.id   AF-A0A9X9FRD2-F1
#
_cell.length_a   1.000
_cell.length_b   1.000
_cell.length_c   1.000
_cell.angle_alpha   90.00
_cell.angle_beta   90.00
_cell.angle_gamma   90.00
#
_symmetry.space_group_name_H-M   'P 1'
#
loop_
_entity.id
_entity.type
_entity.pdbx_description
1 polymer ?
#
loop_
_entity_poly.entity_id
_entity_poly.type
_entity_poly.pdbx_seq_one_letter_code
_entity_poly.pdbx_strand_id
1 'polypeptide(L)'
;MLKSLSSDNRAAFDVVNIIAGLGLLLSPWYLGYAAETYAAWNAWIVGAAVTLIAVAALYTFHQVEEWTNVALGLWSVIAPWALGFSALPAAMWVHVVAGLVVAVLAAVSLWSTTNRPLSTA
;
A
#
# COMPACT_ATOMS: atom_id res chain seq x y z
N MET A 1 22.73 -8.78 16.17
CA MET A 1 22.74 -7.42 15.59
C MET A 1 22.00 -7.35 14.25
N LEU A 2 22.31 -8.20 13.26
CA LEU A 2 21.63 -8.17 11.93
C LEU A 2 20.11 -8.43 11.95
N LYS A 3 19.59 -9.19 12.94
CA LYS A 3 18.15 -9.45 13.08
C LYS A 3 17.34 -8.20 13.46
N SER A 4 17.88 -7.27 14.26
CA SER A 4 17.13 -6.06 14.67
C SER A 4 17.00 -5.07 13.52
N LEU A 5 18.06 -4.84 12.74
CA LEU A 5 18.02 -3.95 11.58
C LEU A 5 16.96 -4.39 10.55
N SER A 6 16.76 -5.70 10.40
CA SER A 6 15.76 -6.25 9.48
C SER A 6 14.33 -6.13 10.01
N SER A 7 14.10 -6.17 11.32
CA SER A 7 12.78 -5.96 11.91
C SER A 7 12.40 -4.48 11.93
N ASP A 8 13.36 -3.61 12.23
CA ASP A 8 13.15 -2.17 12.33
C ASP A 8 12.75 -1.58 10.96
N ASN A 9 13.40 -2.02 9.88
CA ASN A 9 13.04 -1.60 8.52
C ASN A 9 11.63 -2.07 8.10
N ARG A 10 11.20 -3.25 8.55
CA ARG A 10 9.86 -3.78 8.22
C ARG A 10 8.77 -3.00 8.92
N ALA A 11 8.92 -2.80 10.23
CA ALA A 11 8.01 -1.96 10.99
C ALA A 11 7.93 -0.53 10.40
N ALA A 12 9.06 0.01 9.92
CA ALA A 12 9.05 1.29 9.21
C ALA A 12 8.25 1.24 7.91
N PHE A 13 8.38 0.17 7.10
CA PHE A 13 7.57 -0.01 5.89
C PHE A 13 6.07 -0.16 6.21
N ASP A 14 5.72 -0.91 7.24
CA ASP A 14 4.32 -1.07 7.69
C ASP A 14 3.73 0.26 8.12
N VAL A 15 4.47 1.07 8.88
CA VAL A 15 4.05 2.43 9.26
C VAL A 15 3.85 3.32 8.03
N VAL A 16 4.73 3.25 7.03
CA VAL A 16 4.55 4.02 5.79
C VAL A 16 3.32 3.55 5.03
N ASN A 17 3.04 2.24 4.98
CA ASN A 17 1.82 1.70 4.36
C ASN A 17 0.55 2.13 5.11
N ILE A 18 0.57 2.19 6.45
CA ILE A 18 -0.54 2.73 7.25
C ILE A 18 -0.78 4.19 6.87
N ILE A 19 0.26 5.02 6.79
CA ILE A 19 0.13 6.43 6.42
C ILE A 19 -0.38 6.58 4.99
N ALA A 20 0.15 5.81 4.04
CA ALA A 20 -0.29 5.84 2.64
C ALA A 20 -1.76 5.40 2.51
N GLY A 21 -2.15 4.32 3.20
CA GLY A 21 -3.50 3.80 3.23
C GLY A 21 -4.50 4.79 3.84
N LEU A 22 -4.16 5.38 4.99
CA LEU A 22 -4.99 6.41 5.63
C LEU A 22 -5.05 7.69 4.79
N GLY A 23 -3.93 8.09 4.19
CA GLY A 23 -3.87 9.22 3.27
C GLY A 23 -4.80 9.04 2.09
N LEU A 24 -4.80 7.85 1.47
CA LEU A 24 -5.69 7.50 0.37
C LEU A 24 -7.15 7.38 0.82
N LEU A 25 -7.40 6.76 1.98
CA LEU A 25 -8.74 6.63 2.56
C LEU A 25 -9.38 8.01 2.79
N LEU A 26 -8.60 8.97 3.27
CA LEU A 26 -9.09 10.29 3.63
C LEU A 26 -9.04 11.31 2.47
N SER A 27 -8.28 11.03 1.41
CA SER A 27 -8.07 11.98 0.32
C SER A 27 -9.32 12.41 -0.45
N PRO A 28 -10.42 11.63 -0.57
CA PRO A 28 -11.64 12.14 -1.23
C PRO A 28 -12.17 13.42 -0.60
N TRP A 29 -12.13 13.53 0.73
CA TRP A 29 -12.58 14.71 1.45
C TRP A 29 -11.56 15.85 1.39
N TYR A 30 -10.28 15.56 1.61
CA TYR A 30 -9.24 16.59 1.61
C TYR A 30 -8.92 17.17 0.23
N LEU A 31 -9.06 16.37 -0.82
CA LEU A 31 -8.74 16.76 -2.20
C LEU A 31 -10.00 17.07 -3.03
N GLY A 32 -11.19 17.03 -2.42
CA GLY A 32 -12.43 17.52 -3.03
C GLY A 32 -13.02 16.63 -4.13
N TYR A 33 -12.71 15.33 -4.17
CA TYR A 33 -13.28 14.39 -5.14
C TYR A 33 -14.26 13.39 -4.51
N ALA A 34 -14.75 13.66 -3.29
CA ALA A 34 -15.71 12.78 -2.61
C ALA A 34 -17.04 12.57 -3.36
N ALA A 35 -17.41 13.47 -4.28
CA ALA A 35 -18.60 13.31 -5.14
C ALA A 35 -18.36 12.39 -6.35
N GLU A 36 -17.10 12.04 -6.64
CA GLU A 36 -16.71 11.24 -7.79
C GLU A 36 -16.80 9.76 -7.43
N THR A 37 -17.93 9.14 -7.74
CA THR A 37 -18.30 7.78 -7.29
C THR A 37 -17.15 6.78 -7.41
N TYR A 38 -16.58 6.61 -8.60
CA TYR A 38 -15.53 5.60 -8.81
C TYR A 38 -14.23 5.92 -8.06
N ALA A 39 -13.80 7.18 -8.07
CA ALA A 39 -12.58 7.61 -7.40
C ALA A 39 -12.69 7.52 -5.87
N ALA A 40 -13.82 7.97 -5.31
CA ALA A 40 -14.06 7.96 -3.87
C ALA A 40 -14.19 6.53 -3.33
N TRP A 41 -15.00 5.68 -3.97
CA TRP A 41 -15.15 4.29 -3.54
C TRP A 41 -13.85 3.49 -3.66
N ASN A 42 -13.08 3.69 -4.73
CA ASN A 42 -11.78 3.05 -4.87
C ASN A 42 -10.81 3.50 -3.76
N ALA A 43 -10.76 4.81 -3.48
CA ALA A 43 -9.92 5.36 -2.43
C ALA A 43 -10.27 4.78 -1.04
N TRP A 44 -11.58 4.70 -0.73
CA TRP A 44 -12.04 4.15 0.55
C TRP A 44 -11.73 2.67 0.71
N ILE A 45 -12.03 1.86 -0.31
CA ILE A 45 -11.84 0.41 -0.23
C ILE A 45 -10.35 0.08 -0.18
N VAL A 46 -9.56 0.63 -1.11
CA VAL A 46 -8.13 0.33 -1.21
C VAL A 46 -7.38 0.92 -0.01
N GLY A 47 -7.67 2.17 0.37
CA GLY A 47 -7.05 2.82 1.52
C GLY A 47 -7.33 2.09 2.83
N ALA A 48 -8.58 1.67 3.05
CA ALA A 48 -8.94 0.87 4.23
C ALA A 48 -8.26 -0.51 4.22
N ALA A 49 -8.26 -1.21 3.09
CA ALA A 49 -7.62 -2.52 2.96
C ALA A 49 -6.12 -2.44 3.28
N VAL A 50 -5.39 -1.52 2.64
CA VAL A 50 -3.95 -1.31 2.90
C VAL A 50 -3.70 -0.97 4.37
N THR A 51 -4.50 -0.07 4.95
CA THR A 51 -4.35 0.33 6.35
C THR A 51 -4.53 -0.86 7.29
N LEU A 52 -5.61 -1.63 7.14
CA LEU A 52 -5.91 -2.77 8.00
C LEU A 52 -4.87 -3.88 7.88
N ILE A 53 -4.42 -4.14 6.67
CA ILE A 53 -3.38 -5.12 6.37
C ILE A 53 -2.05 -4.71 7.04
N ALA A 54 -1.63 -3.45 6.87
CA ALA A 54 -0.40 -2.95 7.46
C ALA A 54 -0.46 -2.86 9.00
N VAL A 55 -1.63 -2.57 9.59
CA VAL A 55 -1.82 -2.67 11.05
C VAL A 55 -1.69 -4.12 11.52
N ALA A 56 -2.26 -5.08 10.79
CA ALA A 56 -2.15 -6.50 11.14
C ALA A 56 -0.70 -7.02 11.04
N ALA A 57 0.09 -6.46 10.14
CA ALA A 57 1.51 -6.76 9.94
C ALA A 57 2.35 -6.53 11.20
N LEU A 58 2.05 -5.44 11.93
CA LEU A 58 2.73 -5.10 13.18
C LEU A 58 2.63 -6.19 14.26
N TYR A 59 1.67 -7.12 14.13
CA TYR A 59 1.44 -8.15 15.13
C TYR A 59 2.06 -9.50 14.78
N THR A 60 1.90 -10.07 13.57
CA THR A 60 2.50 -11.38 13.16
C THR A 60 2.30 -11.76 11.67
N PHE A 61 1.47 -11.07 10.87
CA PHE A 61 1.15 -11.49 9.49
C PHE A 61 2.06 -10.84 8.43
N HIS A 62 3.01 -11.60 7.86
CA HIS A 62 4.04 -10.99 6.99
C HIS A 62 3.93 -11.41 5.51
N GLN A 63 3.93 -12.71 5.19
CA GLN A 63 4.06 -13.13 3.79
C GLN A 63 2.80 -12.84 2.95
N VAL A 64 1.62 -13.14 3.48
CA VAL A 64 0.33 -12.86 2.79
C VAL A 64 0.08 -11.37 2.67
N GLU A 65 0.50 -10.61 3.68
CA GLU A 65 0.39 -9.16 3.74
C GLU A 65 1.20 -8.50 2.61
N GLU A 66 2.48 -8.85 2.47
CA GLU A 66 3.35 -8.29 1.43
C GLU A 66 2.78 -8.54 0.02
N TRP A 67 2.34 -9.75 -0.30
CA TRP A 67 1.73 -10.05 -1.60
C TRP A 67 0.44 -9.26 -1.84
N THR A 68 -0.39 -9.11 -0.81
CA THR A 68 -1.64 -8.36 -0.92
C THR A 68 -1.38 -6.87 -1.12
N ASN A 69 -0.40 -6.30 -0.43
CA ASN A 69 0.01 -4.91 -0.61
C ASN A 69 0.60 -4.65 -2.00
N VAL A 70 1.38 -5.59 -2.58
CA VAL A 70 1.79 -5.49 -3.99
C VAL A 70 0.57 -5.44 -4.92
N ALA A 71 -0.37 -6.37 -4.76
CA ALA A 71 -1.55 -6.42 -5.61
C ALA A 71 -2.43 -5.16 -5.49
N LEU A 72 -2.70 -4.71 -4.27
CA LEU A 72 -3.48 -3.50 -4.00
C LEU A 72 -2.77 -2.23 -4.49
N GLY A 73 -1.45 -2.14 -4.30
CA GLY A 73 -0.65 -1.02 -4.79
C GLY A 73 -0.68 -0.92 -6.32
N LEU A 74 -0.46 -2.03 -7.02
CA LEU A 74 -0.56 -2.08 -8.49
C LEU A 74 -1.96 -1.78 -8.98
N TRP A 75 -3.00 -2.31 -8.32
CA TRP A 75 -4.38 -1.95 -8.63
C TRP A 75 -4.62 -0.45 -8.47
N SER A 76 -4.18 0.14 -7.36
CA SER A 76 -4.33 1.58 -7.10
C SER A 76 -3.66 2.44 -8.18
N VAL A 77 -2.51 1.99 -8.71
CA VAL A 77 -1.86 2.66 -9.84
C VAL A 77 -2.73 2.58 -11.08
N ILE A 78 -3.27 1.42 -11.43
CA ILE A 78 -4.02 1.21 -12.68
C ILE A 78 -5.45 1.77 -12.62
N ALA A 79 -6.03 1.87 -11.42
CA ALA A 79 -7.42 2.23 -11.16
C ALA A 79 -7.90 3.53 -11.85
N PRO A 80 -7.14 4.64 -11.91
CA PRO A 80 -7.59 5.87 -12.58
C PRO A 80 -7.96 5.67 -14.04
N TRP A 81 -7.22 4.82 -14.74
CA TRP A 81 -7.48 4.50 -16.15
C TRP A 81 -8.56 3.43 -16.30
N ALA A 82 -8.52 2.39 -15.47
CA ALA A 82 -9.48 1.29 -15.52
C ALA A 82 -10.91 1.72 -15.14
N LEU A 83 -11.03 2.63 -14.16
CA LEU A 83 -12.30 3.13 -13.63
C LEU A 83 -12.70 4.51 -14.20
N GLY A 84 -11.90 5.08 -15.09
CA GLY A 84 -12.26 6.27 -15.86
C GLY A 84 -12.18 7.61 -15.11
N PHE A 85 -11.44 7.70 -14.00
CA PHE A 85 -11.25 8.94 -13.24
C PHE A 85 -9.87 9.60 -13.47
N SER A 86 -9.11 9.16 -14.47
CA SER A 86 -7.79 9.73 -14.83
C SER A 86 -7.84 11.20 -15.26
N ALA A 87 -9.01 11.71 -15.68
CA ALA A 87 -9.21 13.11 -16.02
C ALA A 87 -9.28 14.04 -14.79
N LEU A 88 -9.32 13.49 -13.57
CA LEU A 88 -9.32 14.22 -12.31
C LEU A 88 -7.91 14.21 -11.71
N PRO A 89 -7.10 15.28 -11.87
CA PRO A 89 -5.67 15.21 -11.54
C PRO A 89 -5.41 14.89 -10.07
N ALA A 90 -6.19 15.47 -9.16
CA ALA A 90 -6.04 15.24 -7.72
C ALA A 90 -6.29 13.77 -7.35
N ALA A 91 -7.37 13.18 -7.86
CA ALA A 91 -7.71 11.77 -7.62
C ALA A 91 -6.69 10.83 -8.30
N MET A 92 -6.30 11.11 -9.54
CA MET A 92 -5.32 10.30 -10.27
C MET A 92 -3.98 10.25 -9.51
N TRP A 93 -3.41 11.41 -9.17
CA TRP A 93 -2.07 11.46 -8.58
C TRP A 93 -2.02 10.86 -7.19
N VAL A 94 -3.04 11.07 -6.35
CA VAL A 94 -3.04 10.47 -5.01
C VAL A 94 -3.08 8.94 -5.06
N HIS A 95 -3.87 8.36 -5.98
CA HIS A 95 -3.96 6.92 -6.17
C HIS A 95 -2.68 6.32 -6.74
N VAL A 96 -2.07 6.99 -7.73
CA VAL A 96 -0.82 6.52 -8.36
C VAL A 96 0.33 6.59 -7.37
N VAL A 97 0.50 7.72 -6.66
CA VAL A 97 1.60 7.89 -5.71
C VAL A 97 1.44 6.93 -4.53
N ALA A 98 0.26 6.86 -3.91
CA ALA A 98 0.02 5.92 -2.81
C ALA A 98 0.21 4.47 -3.27
N GLY A 99 -0.32 4.11 -4.44
CA GLY A 99 -0.17 2.77 -5.01
C GLY A 99 1.28 2.38 -5.27
N LEU A 100 2.08 3.30 -5.82
CA LEU A 100 3.51 3.08 -6.05
C LEU A 100 4.28 2.92 -4.74
N VAL A 101 4.02 3.76 -3.73
CA VAL A 101 4.65 3.63 -2.41
C VAL A 101 4.37 2.24 -1.82
N VAL A 102 3.11 1.84 -1.78
CA VAL A 102 2.70 0.54 -1.21
C VAL A 102 3.31 -0.63 -2.00
N ALA A 103 3.23 -0.60 -3.33
CA ALA A 103 3.76 -1.67 -4.18
C ALA A 103 5.28 -1.81 -4.08
N VAL A 104 6.02 -0.69 -4.08
CA VAL A 104 7.49 -0.70 -4.01
C VAL A 104 7.96 -1.22 -2.65
N LEU A 105 7.38 -0.72 -1.55
CA LEU A 105 7.77 -1.17 -0.22
C LEU A 105 7.48 -2.66 0.00
N ALA A 106 6.31 -3.11 -0.45
CA ALA A 106 5.95 -4.53 -0.38
C ALA A 106 6.87 -5.40 -1.24
N ALA A 107 7.22 -4.96 -2.45
CA ALA A 107 8.16 -5.68 -3.33
C ALA A 107 9.59 -5.74 -2.75
N VAL A 108 10.08 -4.65 -2.16
CA VAL A 108 11.37 -4.61 -1.46
C VAL A 108 11.37 -5.56 -0.27
N SER A 109 10.27 -5.59 0.49
CA SER A 109 10.12 -6.50 1.62
C SER A 109 10.16 -7.96 1.16
N LEU A 110 9.40 -8.33 0.12
CA LEU A 110 9.41 -9.68 -0.49
C LEU A 110 10.80 -10.09 -0.97
N TRP A 111 11.49 -9.19 -1.70
CA TRP A 111 12.84 -9.45 -2.19
C TRP A 111 13.82 -9.72 -1.05
N SER A 112 13.71 -8.97 0.05
CA SER A 112 14.54 -9.18 1.25
C SER A 112 14.23 -10.49 1.96
N THR A 113 12.98 -10.97 1.90
CA THR A 113 12.55 -12.26 2.47
C THR A 113 13.11 -13.42 1.66
N THR A 114 13.00 -13.36 0.33
CA THR A 114 13.39 -14.45 -0.60
C THR A 114 14.92 -14.61 -0.72
N ASN A 115 15.69 -13.52 -0.63
CA ASN A 115 17.17 -13.58 -0.75
C ASN A 115 17.89 -13.99 0.54
N ARG A 116 17.18 -14.51 1.55
CA ARG A 116 17.84 -15.18 2.68
C ARG A 116 18.25 -16.56 2.17
N PRO A 117 19.56 -16.85 1.98
CA PRO A 117 19.97 -18.19 1.56
C PRO A 117 19.41 -19.17 2.57
N LEU A 118 18.71 -20.19 2.06
CA LEU A 118 18.27 -21.33 2.83
C LEU A 118 19.52 -21.95 3.45
N SER A 119 19.85 -21.54 4.68
CA SER A 119 20.68 -22.33 5.59
C SER A 119 19.83 -23.50 6.06
N THR A 120 19.40 -24.34 5.11
CA THR A 120 18.83 -25.64 5.42
C THR A 120 19.96 -26.50 5.95
N ALA A 121 19.80 -26.87 7.21
CA ALA A 121 20.57 -27.86 7.95
C ALA A 121 20.61 -29.22 7.22
#